data_AF-A0A9D9WT35-F1
#
_entry.id   AF-A0A9D9WT35-F1
#
_cell.length_a   1.000
_cell.length_b   1.000
_cell.length_c   1.000
_cell.angle_alpha   90.00
_cell.angle_beta   90.00
_cell.angle_gamma   90.00
#
_symmetry.space_group_name_H-M   'P 1'
#
loop_
_entity.id
_entity.type
_entity.pdbx_description
1 polymer ?
#
loop_
_entity_poly.entity_id
_entity_poly.type
_entity_poly.pdbx_seq_one_letter_code
_entity_poly.pdbx_strand_id
1 'polypeptide(L)'
;VLLVSGLLLIFLGMDILASPYVLTVASLIPLGISMGLAEEYFPKWKTAFKWFAAIGFLAIAVTSIGGMDSLKKVAIPLFHGVSGLIIFIGPFYAKSAPKGFWWVGIGGLLIGLGGIALAFITMGKQLLFFSPDFVSLILTPLLFLMSGAYALGFSKKG
;
A
#
# COMPACT_ATOMS: atom_id res chain seq x y z
N VAL A 1 -2.63 4.37 -11.05
CA VAL A 1 -2.02 5.09 -9.91
C VAL A 1 -0.49 4.95 -9.91
N LEU A 2 0.08 3.74 -9.87
CA LEU A 2 1.55 3.54 -9.85
C LEU A 2 2.32 4.28 -10.96
N LEU A 3 1.85 4.25 -12.21
CA LEU A 3 2.45 5.02 -13.31
C LEU A 3 2.45 6.52 -13.02
N VAL A 4 1.30 7.06 -12.60
CA VAL A 4 1.14 8.49 -12.27
C VAL A 4 2.08 8.87 -11.13
N SER A 5 2.11 8.07 -10.04
CA SER A 5 3.03 8.30 -8.92
C SER A 5 4.49 8.26 -9.35
N GLY A 6 4.90 7.31 -10.19
CA GLY A 6 6.26 7.23 -10.70
C GLY A 6 6.66 8.43 -11.56
N LEU A 7 5.78 8.87 -12.47
CA LEU A 7 6.01 10.07 -13.28
C LEU A 7 6.11 11.33 -12.42
N LEU A 8 5.22 11.47 -11.42
CA LEU A 8 5.28 12.59 -10.48
C LEU A 8 6.60 12.61 -9.72
N LEU A 9 7.11 11.46 -9.28
CA LEU A 9 8.41 11.37 -8.59
C LEU A 9 9.59 11.71 -9.51
N ILE A 10 9.56 11.27 -10.77
CA ILE A 10 10.61 11.57 -11.75
C ILE A 10 10.67 13.08 -12.05
N PHE A 11 9.52 13.73 -12.24
CA PHE A 11 9.47 15.13 -12.65
C PHE A 11 9.48 16.13 -11.49
N LEU A 12 8.92 15.77 -10.33
CA LEU A 12 8.71 16.68 -9.19
C LEU A 12 9.55 16.31 -7.96
N GLY A 13 10.35 15.23 -8.03
CA GLY A 13 11.20 14.78 -6.93
C GLY A 13 10.42 14.11 -5.80
N MET A 14 11.13 13.73 -4.73
CA MET A 14 10.56 13.00 -3.58
C MET A 14 9.62 13.86 -2.73
N ASP A 15 9.79 15.18 -2.73
CA ASP A 15 8.99 16.12 -1.94
C ASP A 15 7.50 16.11 -2.32
N ILE A 16 7.18 15.66 -3.54
CA ILE A 16 5.79 15.52 -4.00
C ILE A 16 4.99 14.53 -3.15
N LEU A 17 5.65 13.58 -2.48
CA LEU A 17 5.00 12.61 -1.58
C LEU A 17 4.39 13.28 -0.34
N ALA A 18 4.88 14.46 0.04
CA ALA A 18 4.33 15.23 1.15
C ALA A 18 3.01 15.92 0.79
N SER A 19 2.65 15.99 -0.49
CA SER A 19 1.41 16.62 -0.93
C SER A 19 0.19 15.82 -0.44
N PRO A 20 -0.79 16.45 0.24
CA PRO A 20 -1.98 15.76 0.72
C PRO A 20 -2.82 15.16 -0.43
N TYR A 21 -2.74 15.74 -1.62
CA TYR A 21 -3.40 15.22 -2.82
C TYR A 21 -2.73 13.93 -3.31
N VAL A 22 -1.40 13.91 -3.35
CA VAL A 22 -0.63 12.74 -3.77
C VAL A 22 -0.80 11.61 -2.78
N LEU A 23 -0.78 11.91 -1.48
CA LEU A 23 -1.07 10.96 -0.41
C LEU A 23 -2.48 10.36 -0.54
N THR A 24 -3.48 11.20 -0.82
CA THR A 24 -4.86 10.74 -1.04
C THR A 24 -4.95 9.82 -2.24
N VAL A 25 -4.39 10.22 -3.39
CA VAL A 25 -4.40 9.39 -4.61
C VAL A 25 -3.59 8.10 -4.42
N ALA A 26 -2.45 8.15 -3.73
CA ALA A 26 -1.62 6.98 -3.45
C ALA A 26 -2.36 5.95 -2.59
N SER A 27 -3.28 6.37 -1.73
CA SER A 27 -4.10 5.46 -0.92
C SER A 27 -4.99 4.53 -1.74
N LEU A 28 -5.31 4.89 -2.98
CA LEU A 28 -6.01 4.02 -3.93
C LEU A 28 -5.20 2.77 -4.29
N ILE A 29 -3.87 2.80 -4.15
CA ILE A 29 -3.03 1.62 -4.44
C ILE A 29 -3.38 0.48 -3.47
N PRO A 30 -3.15 0.61 -2.14
CA PRO A 30 -3.45 -0.49 -1.24
C PRO A 30 -4.95 -0.76 -1.13
N LEU A 31 -5.81 0.28 -1.08
CA LEU A 31 -7.26 0.08 -0.99
C LEU A 31 -7.83 -0.59 -2.25
N GLY A 32 -7.40 -0.17 -3.44
CA GLY A 32 -7.85 -0.74 -4.71
C GLY A 32 -7.36 -2.18 -4.91
N ILE A 33 -6.08 -2.45 -4.66
CA ILE A 33 -5.52 -3.81 -4.80
C ILE A 33 -6.20 -4.75 -3.80
N SER A 34 -6.28 -4.38 -2.50
CA SER A 34 -6.93 -5.22 -1.48
C SER A 34 -8.42 -5.44 -1.76
N MET A 35 -9.13 -4.44 -2.29
CA MET A 35 -10.54 -4.58 -2.68
C MET A 35 -10.71 -5.52 -3.88
N GLY A 36 -9.85 -5.43 -4.90
CA GLY A 36 -9.84 -6.36 -6.01
C GLY A 36 -9.58 -7.80 -5.56
N LEU A 37 -8.63 -8.00 -4.64
CA LEU A 37 -8.39 -9.30 -4.00
C LEU A 37 -9.62 -9.82 -3.26
N ALA A 38 -10.26 -8.97 -2.47
CA ALA A 38 -11.48 -9.29 -1.73
C ALA A 38 -12.63 -9.71 -2.67
N GLU A 39 -12.84 -8.93 -3.74
CA GLU A 39 -13.91 -9.15 -4.72
C GLU A 39 -13.75 -10.49 -5.45
N GLU A 40 -12.52 -10.79 -5.88
CA GLU A 40 -12.21 -11.98 -6.68
C GLU A 40 -12.20 -13.25 -5.84
N TYR A 41 -11.50 -13.24 -4.69
CA TYR A 41 -11.15 -14.47 -3.98
C TYR A 41 -11.90 -14.70 -2.68
N PHE A 42 -12.62 -13.70 -2.16
CA PHE A 42 -13.21 -13.74 -0.82
C PHE A 42 -14.70 -13.36 -0.80
N PRO A 43 -15.58 -14.19 -1.41
CA PRO A 43 -16.99 -13.87 -1.60
C PRO A 43 -17.78 -13.65 -0.30
N LYS A 44 -17.34 -14.25 0.81
CA LYS A 44 -18.02 -14.16 2.11
C LYS A 44 -18.02 -12.74 2.69
N TRP A 45 -17.02 -11.92 2.38
CA TRP A 45 -16.84 -10.61 2.99
C TRP A 45 -16.56 -9.47 2.01
N LYS A 46 -16.56 -9.74 0.70
CA LYS A 46 -16.31 -8.74 -0.35
C LYS A 46 -17.17 -7.48 -0.25
N THR A 47 -18.46 -7.61 0.09
CA THR A 47 -19.36 -6.45 0.20
C THR A 47 -18.99 -5.56 1.38
N ALA A 48 -18.69 -6.16 2.54
CA ALA A 48 -18.23 -5.42 3.72
C ALA A 48 -16.90 -4.70 3.44
N PHE A 49 -15.99 -5.36 2.74
CA PHE A 49 -14.69 -4.76 2.41
C PHE A 49 -14.79 -3.66 1.35
N LYS A 50 -15.72 -3.74 0.40
CA LYS A 50 -16.01 -2.63 -0.52
C LYS A 50 -16.45 -1.37 0.24
N TRP A 51 -17.34 -1.51 1.22
CA TRP A 51 -17.72 -0.40 2.08
C TRP A 51 -16.56 0.12 2.92
N PHE A 52 -15.77 -0.78 3.51
CA PHE A 52 -14.54 -0.41 4.22
C PHE A 52 -13.59 0.41 3.33
N ALA A 53 -13.35 -0.04 2.09
CA ALA A 53 -12.47 0.64 1.15
C ALA A 53 -13.01 2.01 0.73
N ALA A 54 -14.32 2.12 0.47
CA ALA A 54 -14.97 3.38 0.11
C ALA A 54 -14.92 4.40 1.26
N ILE A 55 -15.33 3.99 2.47
CA ILE A 55 -15.26 4.82 3.67
C ILE A 55 -13.81 5.21 3.97
N GLY A 56 -12.88 4.26 3.83
CA GLY A 56 -11.46 4.50 4.05
C GLY A 56 -10.86 5.52 3.10
N PHE A 57 -11.16 5.41 1.81
CA PHE A 57 -10.72 6.40 0.84
C PHE A 57 -11.28 7.79 1.14
N LEU A 58 -12.58 7.90 1.43
CA LEU A 58 -13.21 9.17 1.80
C LEU A 58 -12.61 9.75 3.09
N ALA A 59 -12.40 8.92 4.11
CA ALA A 59 -11.79 9.34 5.37
C ALA A 59 -10.36 9.86 5.15
N ILE A 60 -9.54 9.17 4.36
CA ILE A 60 -8.19 9.64 4.02
C ILE A 60 -8.25 10.95 3.25
N ALA A 61 -9.13 11.06 2.24
CA ALA A 61 -9.26 12.26 1.42
C ALA A 61 -9.68 13.48 2.25
N VAL A 62 -10.74 13.35 3.04
CA VAL A 62 -11.27 14.42 3.90
C VAL A 62 -10.22 14.83 4.93
N THR A 63 -9.60 13.88 5.62
CA THR A 63 -8.62 14.20 6.66
C THR A 63 -7.31 14.75 6.13
N SER A 64 -6.87 14.32 4.94
CA SER A 64 -5.62 14.79 4.32
C SER A 64 -5.78 16.17 3.67
N ILE A 65 -6.84 16.37 2.89
CA ILE A 65 -7.08 17.61 2.15
C ILE A 65 -7.64 18.70 3.09
N GLY A 66 -8.47 18.32 4.06
CA GLY A 66 -9.05 19.22 5.05
C GLY A 66 -8.10 19.64 6.17
N GLY A 67 -6.82 19.22 6.15
CA GLY A 67 -5.84 19.60 7.18
C GLY A 67 -6.13 19.04 8.58
N MET A 68 -6.86 17.93 8.69
CA MET A 68 -7.30 17.36 9.97
C MET A 68 -6.23 16.44 10.57
N ASP A 69 -5.08 17.00 10.95
CA ASP A 69 -3.86 16.24 11.27
C ASP A 69 -4.03 15.12 12.31
N SER A 70 -4.81 15.35 13.37
CA SER A 70 -5.07 14.33 14.40
C SER A 70 -5.85 13.14 13.86
N LEU A 71 -6.88 13.37 13.05
CA LEU A 71 -7.67 12.30 12.44
C LEU A 71 -6.90 11.61 11.30
N LYS A 72 -6.10 12.38 10.55
CA LYS A 72 -5.23 11.86 9.49
C LYS A 72 -4.24 10.82 10.02
N LYS A 73 -3.66 11.06 11.20
CA LYS A 73 -2.76 10.14 11.91
C LYS A 73 -3.42 8.82 12.33
N VAL A 74 -4.75 8.74 12.31
CA VAL A 74 -5.52 7.51 12.59
C VAL A 74 -6.03 6.89 11.30
N ALA A 75 -6.68 7.69 10.44
CA ALA A 75 -7.30 7.23 9.21
C ALA A 75 -6.28 6.57 8.28
N ILE A 76 -5.13 7.21 8.04
CA ILE A 76 -4.13 6.67 7.12
C ILE A 76 -3.61 5.32 7.61
N PRO A 77 -3.02 5.18 8.82
CA PRO A 77 -2.48 3.90 9.26
C PRO A 77 -3.52 2.79 9.36
N LEU A 78 -4.77 3.10 9.76
CA LEU A 78 -5.84 2.11 9.84
C LEU A 78 -6.17 1.53 8.46
N PHE A 79 -6.54 2.38 7.51
CA PHE A 79 -7.01 1.93 6.20
C PHE A 79 -5.86 1.41 5.32
N HIS A 80 -4.68 2.04 5.38
CA HIS A 80 -3.49 1.47 4.72
C HIS A 80 -3.06 0.15 5.36
N GLY A 81 -3.02 0.07 6.69
CA GLY A 81 -2.54 -1.10 7.41
C GLY A 81 -3.39 -2.33 7.16
N VAL A 82 -4.72 -2.21 7.28
CA VAL A 82 -5.64 -3.30 6.96
C VAL A 82 -5.50 -3.72 5.49
N SER A 83 -5.45 -2.75 4.56
CA SER A 83 -5.28 -3.06 3.14
C SER A 83 -3.95 -3.77 2.86
N GLY A 84 -2.86 -3.32 3.49
CA GLY A 84 -1.54 -3.95 3.39
C GLY A 84 -1.54 -5.39 3.91
N LEU A 85 -2.22 -5.66 5.02
CA LEU A 85 -2.39 -7.01 5.54
C LEU A 85 -3.18 -7.91 4.56
N ILE A 86 -4.24 -7.40 3.94
CA ILE A 86 -4.99 -8.15 2.92
C ILE A 86 -4.13 -8.45 1.69
N ILE A 87 -3.30 -7.50 1.25
CA ILE A 87 -2.39 -7.71 0.11
C ILE A 87 -1.30 -8.72 0.45
N PHE A 88 -0.73 -8.65 1.65
CA PHE A 88 0.27 -9.60 2.10
C PHE A 88 -0.32 -11.01 2.24
N ILE A 89 -1.39 -11.15 3.03
CA ILE A 89 -1.90 -12.46 3.47
C ILE A 89 -2.84 -13.07 2.42
N GLY A 90 -3.69 -12.25 1.80
CA GLY A 90 -4.75 -12.70 0.89
C GLY A 90 -4.28 -13.65 -0.22
N PRO A 91 -3.21 -13.34 -0.96
CA PRO A 91 -2.69 -14.20 -2.03
C PRO A 91 -2.33 -15.64 -1.61
N PHE A 92 -1.98 -15.87 -0.34
CA PHE A 92 -1.66 -17.20 0.19
C PHE A 92 -2.90 -18.05 0.49
N TYR A 93 -4.06 -17.42 0.67
CA TYR A 93 -5.33 -18.08 1.00
C TYR A 93 -6.36 -18.01 -0.14
N ALA A 94 -6.05 -17.29 -1.21
CA ALA A 94 -6.89 -17.14 -2.38
C ALA A 94 -7.12 -18.50 -3.05
N LYS A 95 -8.39 -18.93 -3.14
CA LYS A 95 -8.77 -20.18 -3.80
C LYS A 95 -8.92 -19.95 -5.29
N SER A 96 -8.52 -20.93 -6.09
CA SER A 96 -8.57 -20.86 -7.56
C SER A 96 -7.75 -19.70 -8.16
N ALA A 97 -6.80 -19.16 -7.41
CA ALA A 97 -5.89 -18.15 -7.92
C ALA A 97 -4.88 -18.75 -8.90
N PRO A 98 -4.40 -17.98 -9.90
CA PRO A 98 -3.38 -18.44 -10.82
C PRO A 98 -2.12 -18.95 -10.12
N LYS A 99 -1.44 -19.92 -10.73
CA LYS A 99 -0.15 -20.42 -10.22
C LYS A 99 0.81 -19.24 -10.07
N GLY A 100 1.40 -19.07 -8.89
CA GLY A 100 2.35 -17.97 -8.64
C GLY A 100 1.72 -16.69 -8.09
N PHE A 101 0.39 -16.62 -7.91
CA PHE A 101 -0.27 -15.44 -7.34
C PHE A 101 0.27 -15.04 -5.96
N TRP A 102 0.85 -15.99 -5.21
CA TRP A 102 1.55 -15.74 -3.94
C TRP A 102 2.68 -14.69 -4.04
N TRP A 103 3.24 -14.44 -5.23
CA TRP A 103 4.20 -13.36 -5.45
C TRP A 103 3.60 -11.98 -5.16
N VAL A 104 2.28 -11.78 -5.34
CA VAL A 104 1.59 -10.57 -4.88
C VAL A 104 1.71 -10.42 -3.37
N GLY A 105 1.62 -11.53 -2.61
CA GLY A 105 1.79 -11.53 -1.17
C GLY A 105 3.21 -11.15 -0.76
N ILE A 106 4.21 -11.69 -1.46
CA ILE A 106 5.62 -11.33 -1.25
C ILE A 106 5.87 -9.85 -1.56
N GLY A 107 5.33 -9.32 -2.66
CA GLY A 107 5.41 -7.89 -2.95
C GLY A 107 4.76 -7.04 -1.85
N GLY A 108 3.61 -7.48 -1.33
CA GLY A 108 2.91 -6.86 -0.21
C GLY A 108 3.74 -6.84 1.08
N LEU A 109 4.44 -7.94 1.39
CA LEU A 109 5.36 -8.02 2.51
C LEU A 109 6.53 -7.02 2.36
N LEU A 110 7.16 -7.00 1.19
CA LEU A 110 8.30 -6.11 0.91
C LEU A 110 7.93 -4.64 1.13
N ILE A 111 6.84 -4.17 0.50
CA ILE A 111 6.39 -2.78 0.69
C ILE A 111 5.84 -2.52 2.10
N GLY A 112 5.22 -3.52 2.73
CA GLY A 112 4.72 -3.42 4.11
C GLY A 112 5.85 -3.15 5.09
N LEU A 113 6.97 -3.87 4.97
CA LEU A 113 8.17 -3.63 5.80
C LEU A 113 8.73 -2.23 5.57
N GLY A 114 8.87 -1.80 4.31
CA GLY A 114 9.32 -0.46 3.97
C GLY A 114 8.39 0.64 4.52
N GLY A 115 7.08 0.44 4.41
CA GLY A 115 6.07 1.39 4.88
C GLY A 115 6.05 1.53 6.41
N ILE A 116 6.16 0.42 7.14
CA ILE A 116 6.23 0.45 8.61
C ILE A 116 7.52 1.14 9.06
N ALA A 117 8.67 0.81 8.45
CA ALA A 117 9.94 1.46 8.77
C ALA A 117 9.88 2.98 8.56
N LEU A 118 9.34 3.43 7.41
CA LEU A 118 9.12 4.84 7.12
C LEU A 118 8.17 5.49 8.13
N ALA A 119 7.08 4.82 8.53
CA ALA A 119 6.17 5.35 9.54
C ALA A 119 6.86 5.63 10.88
N PHE A 120 7.71 4.72 11.36
CA PHE A 120 8.51 4.97 12.57
C PHE A 120 9.43 6.19 12.41
N ILE A 121 10.13 6.28 11.28
CA ILE A 121 11.05 7.40 10.99
C ILE A 121 10.31 8.73 10.97
N THR A 122 9.13 8.81 10.35
CA THR A 122 8.32 10.04 10.34
C THR A 122 7.82 10.45 11.73
N MET A 123 7.78 9.52 12.69
CA MET A 123 7.48 9.80 14.10
C MET A 123 8.74 10.12 14.93
N GLY A 124 9.90 10.31 14.29
CA GLY A 124 11.17 10.56 14.96
C GLY A 124 11.73 9.35 15.70
N LYS A 125 11.28 8.14 15.36
CA LYS A 125 11.76 6.88 15.96
C LYS A 125 12.35 5.97 14.89
N GLN A 126 13.19 5.02 15.29
CA GLN A 126 13.59 3.92 14.41
C GLN A 126 12.91 2.63 14.84
N LEU A 127 12.59 1.77 13.87
CA LEU A 127 12.13 0.41 14.14
C LEU A 127 13.33 -0.54 14.02
N LEU A 128 13.70 -1.21 15.11
CA LEU A 128 14.81 -2.18 15.10
C LEU A 128 16.08 -1.56 14.47
N PHE A 129 16.64 -2.21 13.43
CA PHE A 129 17.83 -1.76 12.69
C PHE A 129 17.50 -0.87 11.47
N PHE A 130 16.23 -0.55 11.22
CA PHE A 130 15.80 0.28 10.10
C PHE A 130 16.04 1.78 10.39
N SER A 131 17.30 2.20 10.38
CA SER A 131 17.70 3.61 10.48
C SER A 131 17.27 4.40 9.22
N PRO A 132 17.14 5.74 9.30
CA PRO A 132 16.82 6.58 8.13
C PRO A 132 17.74 6.35 6.93
N ASP A 133 19.05 6.22 7.19
CA ASP A 133 20.05 5.97 6.15
C ASP A 133 19.88 4.57 5.52
N PHE A 134 19.65 3.55 6.36
CA PHE A 134 19.43 2.19 5.88
C PHE A 134 18.15 2.08 5.06
N VAL A 135 17.04 2.69 5.53
CA VAL A 135 15.77 2.71 4.79
C VAL A 135 15.94 3.44 3.46
N SER A 136 16.62 4.58 3.43
CA SER A 136 16.89 5.32 2.19
C SER A 136 17.74 4.51 1.21
N LEU A 137 18.73 3.76 1.71
CA LEU A 137 19.57 2.87 0.90
C LEU A 137 18.75 1.74 0.25
N ILE A 138 17.84 1.11 0.99
CA ILE A 138 17.09 -0.06 0.50
C ILE A 138 15.78 0.30 -0.20
N LEU A 139 15.28 1.53 -0.08
CA LEU A 139 13.95 1.90 -0.58
C LEU A 139 13.81 1.63 -2.08
N THR A 140 14.73 2.12 -2.89
CA THR A 140 14.72 1.93 -4.34
C THR A 140 14.78 0.45 -4.75
N PRO A 141 15.76 -0.36 -4.31
CA PRO A 141 15.77 -1.78 -4.65
C PRO A 141 14.56 -2.53 -4.11
N LEU A 142 14.03 -2.16 -2.94
CA LEU A 142 12.81 -2.75 -2.38
C LEU A 142 11.57 -2.44 -3.23
N LEU A 143 11.41 -1.22 -3.72
CA LEU A 143 10.34 -0.84 -4.65
C LEU A 143 10.45 -1.59 -5.98
N PHE A 144 11.66 -1.77 -6.50
CA PHE A 144 11.92 -2.55 -7.70
C PHE A 144 11.52 -4.03 -7.51
N LEU A 145 11.97 -4.65 -6.42
CA LEU A 145 11.64 -6.05 -6.11
C LEU A 145 10.15 -6.25 -5.86
N MET A 146 9.50 -5.34 -5.15
CA MET A 146 8.04 -5.37 -4.97
C MET A 146 7.31 -5.28 -6.31
N SER A 147 7.71 -4.36 -7.18
CA SER A 147 7.10 -4.18 -8.51
C SER A 147 7.26 -5.43 -9.36
N GLY A 148 8.46 -6.04 -9.34
CA GLY A 148 8.73 -7.31 -10.00
C GLY A 148 7.88 -8.45 -9.46
N ALA A 149 7.74 -8.56 -8.13
CA ALA A 149 6.88 -9.55 -7.49
C ALA A 149 5.41 -9.39 -7.89
N TYR A 150 4.89 -8.16 -7.94
CA TYR A 150 3.54 -7.90 -8.45
C TYR A 150 3.40 -8.30 -9.91
N ALA A 151 4.34 -7.91 -10.77
CA ALA A 151 4.32 -8.29 -12.19
C ALA A 151 4.30 -9.82 -12.37
N LEU A 152 5.15 -10.54 -11.63
CA LEU A 152 5.17 -12.01 -11.64
C LEU A 152 3.86 -12.61 -11.13
N GLY A 153 3.31 -12.08 -10.04
CA GLY A 153 2.08 -12.57 -9.43
C GLY A 153 0.84 -12.39 -10.31
N PHE A 154 0.75 -11.28 -11.06
CA PHE A 154 -0.38 -10.98 -11.94
C PHE A 154 -0.21 -11.50 -13.38
N SER A 155 1.00 -11.85 -13.81
CA SER A 155 1.28 -12.23 -15.22
C SER A 155 0.78 -13.62 -15.61
N LYS A 156 0.63 -14.54 -14.66
CA LYS A 156 0.22 -15.92 -14.94
C LYS A 156 -1.30 -15.98 -15.08
N LYS A 157 -1.78 -16.50 -16.21
CA LYS A 157 -3.19 -16.82 -16.42
C LYS A 157 -3.53 -18.12 -15.68
N GLY A 158 -4.69 -18.15 -15.03
CA GLY A 158 -5.28 -19.34 -14.41
C GLY A 158 -5.75 -20.34 -15.45
#